data_AF-A0A951VIQ0-F1
#
_entry.id   AF-A0A951VIQ0-F1
#
_cell.length_a   1.000
_cell.length_b   1.000
_cell.length_c   1.000
_cell.angle_alpha   90.00
_cell.angle_beta   90.00
_cell.angle_gamma   90.00
#
_symmetry.space_group_name_H-M   'P 1'
#
loop_
_entity.id
_entity.type
_entity.pdbx_description
1 polymer ?
#
loop_
_entity_poly.entity_id
_entity_poly.type
_entity_poly.pdbx_seq_one_letter_code
_entity_poly.pdbx_strand_id
1 'polypeptide(L)' 'MNNAIISTNYFFRNQKFFYRGKVRDVYNISNKYLVMIACDRISAFDTVLKRPIPFKGQVLNQIAAHFLD' A
#
# COMPACT_ATOMS: atom_id res chain seq x y z
N MET A 1 6.51 0.98 20.42
CA MET A 1 5.97 0.11 19.35
C MET A 1 6.10 0.85 18.03
N ASN A 2 6.58 0.19 16.97
CA ASN A 2 6.83 0.85 15.69
C ASN A 2 5.51 0.85 14.88
N ASN A 3 4.85 2.00 14.77
CA ASN A 3 3.49 2.12 14.20
C ASN A 3 3.46 2.14 12.66
N ALA A 4 4.46 1.55 12.00
CA ALA A 4 4.62 1.64 10.55
C ALA A 4 4.02 0.43 9.83
N ILE A 5 3.21 0.66 8.80
CA ILE A 5 2.68 -0.40 7.93
C ILE A 5 3.71 -0.71 6.85
N ILE A 6 4.55 -1.72 7.08
CA ILE A 6 5.55 -2.15 6.09
C ILE A 6 4.90 -2.99 5.00
N SER A 7 3.96 -3.88 5.33
CA SER A 7 3.28 -4.74 4.38
C SER A 7 1.94 -5.20 4.95
N THR A 8 1.09 -5.71 4.06
CA THR A 8 -0.22 -6.27 4.42
C THR A 8 -0.34 -7.68 3.87
N ASN A 9 -1.06 -8.55 4.59
CA ASN A 9 -1.31 -9.93 4.18
C ASN A 9 -2.79 -10.26 4.37
N TYR A 10 -3.67 -9.45 3.77
CA TYR A 10 -5.10 -9.71 3.78
C TYR A 10 -5.48 -10.82 2.81
N PHE A 11 -6.62 -11.46 3.09
CA PHE A 11 -7.27 -12.43 2.22
C PHE A 11 -8.71 -11.99 1.99
N PHE A 12 -9.01 -11.53 0.78
CA PHE A 12 -10.35 -11.10 0.42
C PHE A 12 -11.14 -12.23 -0.26
N ARG A 13 -12.46 -12.26 -0.05
CA ARG A 13 -13.35 -13.18 -0.77
C ARG A 13 -13.26 -12.90 -2.27
N ASN A 14 -13.14 -13.94 -3.09
CA ASN A 14 -12.97 -13.86 -4.54
C ASN A 14 -11.71 -13.08 -5.00
N GLN A 15 -10.68 -13.01 -4.16
CA GLN A 15 -9.39 -12.46 -4.57
C GLN A 15 -8.81 -13.28 -5.72
N LYS A 16 -8.38 -12.61 -6.79
CA LYS A 16 -7.77 -13.23 -7.96
C LYS A 16 -6.25 -13.22 -7.88
N PHE A 17 -5.67 -12.09 -7.50
CA PHE A 17 -4.24 -11.97 -7.30
C PHE A 17 -3.87 -10.92 -6.26
N PHE A 18 -2.65 -11.04 -5.77
CA PHE A 18 -1.99 -10.10 -4.88
C PHE A 18 -0.65 -9.70 -5.49
N TYR A 19 -0.35 -8.40 -5.49
CA TYR A 19 0.92 -7.85 -5.94
C TYR A 19 1.49 -6.90 -4.88
N ARG A 20 2.74 -7.11 -4.51
CA ARG A 20 3.49 -6.23 -3.60
C ARG A 20 4.47 -5.40 -4.42
N GLY A 21 4.14 -4.12 -4.61
CA GLY A 21 5.04 -3.15 -5.24
C GLY A 21 6.02 -2.53 -4.24
N LYS A 22 6.85 -1.57 -4.71
CA LYS A 22 7.82 -0.85 -3.85
C LYS A 22 7.14 -0.21 -2.63
N VAL A 23 6.02 0.48 -2.84
CA VAL A 23 5.34 1.30 -1.81
C VAL A 23 3.84 1.01 -1.64
N ARG A 24 3.26 0.10 -2.44
CA ARG A 24 1.84 -0.30 -2.35
C ARG A 24 1.69 -1.81 -2.36
N ASP A 25 0.71 -2.29 -1.61
CA ASP A 25 0.21 -3.66 -1.69
C ASP A 25 -1.14 -3.60 -2.43
N VAL A 26 -1.32 -4.42 -3.46
CA VAL A 26 -2.46 -4.35 -4.39
C VAL A 26 -3.18 -5.69 -4.44
N TYR A 27 -4.50 -5.66 -4.25
CA TYR A 27 -5.37 -6.83 -4.28
C TYR A 27 -6.41 -6.67 -5.37
N ASN A 28 -6.55 -7.68 -6.22
CA ASN A 28 -7.63 -7.76 -7.19
C ASN A 28 -8.75 -8.65 -6.67
N ILE A 29 -9.98 -8.15 -6.66
CA ILE A 29 -11.18 -8.86 -6.22
C ILE A 29 -12.14 -9.01 -7.41
N SER A 30 -12.37 -10.26 -7.81
CA SER A 30 -13.29 -10.64 -8.90
C SER A 30 -13.05 -9.91 -10.24
N ASN A 31 -11.83 -9.42 -10.52
CA ASN A 31 -11.54 -8.54 -11.67
C ASN A 31 -12.39 -7.25 -11.74
N LYS A 32 -13.07 -6.89 -10.64
CA LYS A 32 -13.98 -5.75 -10.56
C LYS A 32 -13.44 -4.66 -9.67
N TYR A 33 -12.88 -5.05 -8.53
CA TYR A 33 -12.32 -4.09 -7.57
C TYR A 33 -10.81 -4.28 -7.47
N LEU A 34 -10.11 -3.15 -7.43
CA LEU A 34 -8.68 -3.09 -7.17
C LEU A 34 -8.49 -2.35 -5.85
N VAL A 35 -8.11 -3.08 -4.80
CA VAL A 35 -7.81 -2.49 -3.49
C VAL A 35 -6.33 -2.18 -3.45
N MET A 36 -5.99 -0.90 -3.37
CA MET A 36 -4.61 -0.42 -3.24
C MET A 36 -4.37 0.08 -1.82
N ILE A 37 -3.38 -0.49 -1.14
CA ILE A 37 -2.97 -0.07 0.20
C ILE A 37 -1.64 0.66 0.10
N ALA A 38 -1.64 1.96 0.39
CA ALA A 38 -0.43 2.76 0.51
C ALA A 38 0.30 2.40 1.81
N CYS A 39 1.48 1.79 1.68
CA CYS A 39 2.31 1.39 2.82
C CYS A 39 3.32 2.49 3.21
N ASP A 40 3.91 2.35 4.39
CA ASP A 40 4.92 3.25 4.94
C ASP A 40 6.34 2.99 4.40
N ARG A 41 6.50 1.99 3.52
CA ARG A 41 7.74 1.74 2.76
C ARG A 41 8.06 2.92 1.86
N ILE A 42 9.32 3.31 1.80
CA ILE A 42 9.81 4.34 0.88
C ILE A 42 10.93 3.75 0.00
N SER A 43 11.06 4.24 -1.22
CA SER A 43 12.11 3.84 -2.15
C SER A 43 12.88 5.04 -2.67
N ALA A 44 14.19 4.86 -2.84
CA ALA A 44 15.09 5.80 -3.50
C ALA A 44 16.12 5.01 -4.30
N PHE A 45 16.58 5.54 -5.44
CA PHE A 45 17.56 4.87 -6.32
C PHE A 45 17.17 3.40 -6.61
N ASP A 46 15.92 3.22 -7.04
CA ASP A 46 15.28 1.92 -7.33
C ASP A 46 15.21 0.88 -6.21
N THR A 47 15.65 1.22 -5.00
CA THR A 47 15.70 0.29 -3.86
C THR A 47 14.70 0.71 -2.77
N VAL A 48 14.03 -0.27 -2.16
CA VAL A 48 13.19 -0.04 -0.97
C VAL A 48 14.08 0.06 0.27
N LEU A 49 13.94 1.13 1.04
CA LEU A 49 14.77 1.38 2.22
C LEU A 49 14.35 0.49 3.41
N LYS A 50 15.32 0.12 4.26
CA LYS A 50 15.08 -0.74 5.44
C LYS A 50 14.16 -0.11 6.49
N ARG A 51 14.24 1.21 6.65
CA ARG A 51 13.47 1.96 7.66
C ARG A 51 12.23 2.58 7.00
N PRO A 52 11.01 2.20 7.41
CA PRO A 52 9.79 2.85 6.93
C PRO A 52 9.61 4.24 7.57
N ILE A 53 8.73 5.05 6.99
CA ILE A 53 8.30 6.33 7.55
C ILE A 53 6.88 6.13 8.11
N PRO A 54 6.69 6.03 9.43
CA PRO A 54 5.37 5.80 10.03
C PRO A 54 4.35 6.83 9.54
N PHE A 55 3.13 6.38 9.26
CA PHE A 55 1.99 7.20 8.82
C PHE A 55 2.13 7.83 7.41
N LYS A 56 3.22 7.59 6.68
CA LYS A 56 3.38 8.11 5.32
C LYS A 56 2.26 7.62 4.41
N GLY A 57 1.92 6.33 4.46
CA GLY A 57 0.85 5.73 3.67
C GLY A 57 -0.50 6.40 3.94
N GLN A 58 -0.80 6.71 5.20
CA GLN A 58 -2.01 7.41 5.61
C GLN A 58 -2.09 8.82 5.01
N VAL A 59 -1.02 9.62 5.18
CA VAL A 59 -0.97 10.99 4.64
C VAL A 59 -1.11 10.99 3.12
N LEU A 60 -0.38 10.11 2.43
CA LEU A 60 -0.47 10.01 0.97
C LEU A 60 -1.86 9.58 0.50
N ASN A 61 -2.54 8.71 1.24
CA ASN A 61 -3.91 8.30 0.89
C ASN A 61 -4.91 9.44 1.09
N GLN A 62 -4.75 10.26 2.14
CA GLN A 62 -5.58 11.45 2.38
C GLN A 62 -5.36 12.53 1.31
N ILE A 63 -4.11 12.77 0.92
CA ILE A 63 -3.78 13.65 -0.21
C ILE A 63 -4.46 13.14 -1.49
N ALA A 64 -4.33 11.84 -1.79
CA ALA A 64 -4.96 11.25 -2.96
C ALA A 64 -6.49 11.42 -2.94
N ALA A 65 -7.15 11.15 -1.82
CA ALA A 65 -8.59 11.38 -1.68
C ALA A 65 -8.96 12.84 -1.95
N HIS A 66 -8.25 13.80 -1.35
CA HIS A 66 -8.53 15.22 -1.54
C HIS A 66 -8.40 15.71 -2.99
N PHE A 67 -7.45 15.16 -3.76
CA PHE A 67 -7.17 15.61 -5.13
C PHE A 67 -7.83 14.77 -6.24
N LEU A 68 -8.40 13.60 -5.92
CA LEU A 68 -9.04 12.69 -6.89
C LEU A 68 -10.57 12.68 -6.80
N ASP A 69 -11.14 13.34 -5.79
CA ASP A 69 -12.56 13.68 -5.73
C ASP A 69 -12.91 14.78 -6.77
#